data_AF-A0A7W1C9J5-F1
#
_entry.id   AF-A0A7W1C9J5-F1
#
_cell.length_a   1.000
_cell.length_b   1.000
_cell.length_c   1.000
_cell.angle_alpha   90.00
_cell.angle_beta   90.00
_cell.angle_gamma   90.00
#
_symmetry.space_group_name_H-M   'P 1'
#
loop_
_entity.id
_entity.type
_entity.pdbx_description
1 polymer ?
#
loop_
_entity_poly.entity_id
_entity_poly.type
_entity_poly.pdbx_seq_one_letter_code
_entity_poly.pdbx_strand_id
1 'polypeptide(L)' 'MGSLDQATLSADERTVLERFVDTLHLRLGDELDAVWLFGSRARGERVTALSDVDVLVIAKDATWSGSTRIHEALH' A
#
# COMPACT_ATOMS: atom_id res chain seq x y z
N MET A 1 -5.33 -9.28 13.33
CA MET A 1 -5.42 -8.15 12.38
C MET A 1 -5.56 -6.89 13.20
N GLY A 2 -4.58 -5.99 13.12
CA GLY A 2 -4.62 -4.70 13.80
C GLY A 2 -5.49 -3.71 13.03
N SER A 3 -6.23 -2.85 13.74
CA SER A 3 -6.87 -1.68 13.14
C SER A 3 -5.80 -0.71 12.63
N LEU A 4 -6.11 0.08 11.59
CA LEU A 4 -5.27 1.22 11.17
C LEU A 4 -5.01 2.19 12.32
N ASP A 5 -5.84 2.20 13.36
CA ASP A 5 -5.66 3.00 14.58
C ASP A 5 -4.39 2.66 15.36
N GLN A 6 -3.80 1.48 15.13
CA GLN A 6 -2.54 1.06 15.75
C GLN A 6 -1.32 1.38 14.86
N ALA A 7 -1.53 1.89 13.64
CA ALA A 7 -0.45 2.18 12.73
C ALA A 7 0.25 3.50 13.10
N THR A 8 1.58 3.51 13.04
CA THR A 8 2.41 4.70 13.29
C THR A 8 2.76 5.40 11.97
N LEU A 9 1.74 5.97 11.33
CA LEU A 9 1.89 6.82 10.14
C LEU A 9 1.89 8.30 10.53
N SER A 10 2.81 9.07 9.96
CA SER A 10 2.73 10.53 9.97
C SER A 10 1.57 11.03 9.10
N ALA A 11 1.18 12.30 9.24
CA ALA A 11 0.14 12.90 8.40
C ALA A 11 0.52 12.89 6.91
N ASP A 12 1.79 13.14 6.61
CA ASP A 12 2.31 13.14 5.23
C ASP A 12 2.31 11.72 4.65
N GLU A 13 2.78 10.73 5.41
CA GLU A 13 2.76 9.32 4.99
C GLU A 13 1.35 8.82 4.76
N ARG A 14 0.42 9.20 5.63
CA ARG A 14 -1.00 8.88 5.46
C ARG A 14 -1.55 9.50 4.17
N THR A 15 -1.27 10.77 3.93
CA THR A 15 -1.72 11.47 2.72
C THR A 15 -1.15 10.83 1.45
N VAL A 16 0.14 10.46 1.47
CA VAL A 16 0.78 9.78 0.33
C VAL A 16 0.18 8.40 0.12
N LEU A 17 -0.05 7.63 1.19
CA LEU A 17 -0.65 6.31 1.11
C LEU A 17 -2.09 6.36 0.58
N GLU A 18 -2.88 7.34 1.01
CA GLU A 18 -4.24 7.56 0.49
C GLU A 18 -4.21 7.85 -1.01
N ARG A 19 -3.35 8.77 -1.48
CA ARG A 19 -3.18 9.07 -2.91
C ARG A 19 -2.69 7.88 -3.72
N PHE A 20 -1.82 7.07 -3.13
CA PHE A 20 -1.32 5.84 -3.72
C PHE A 20 -2.45 4.83 -3.94
N VAL A 21 -3.27 4.62 -2.92
CA VAL A 21 -4.45 3.74 -2.99
C VAL A 21 -5.45 4.25 -4.02
N ASP A 22 -5.72 5.55 -4.07
CA ASP A 22 -6.60 6.15 -5.09
C ASP A 22 -6.07 5.92 -6.51
N THR A 23 -4.76 6.05 -6.70
CA THR A 23 -4.10 5.80 -8.00
C THR A 23 -4.24 4.34 -8.42
N LEU A 24 -4.08 3.40 -7.48
CA LEU A 24 -4.27 1.97 -7.76
C LEU A 24 -5.72 1.65 -8.13
N HIS A 25 -6.70 2.22 -7.41
CA HIS A 25 -8.11 2.06 -7.78
C HIS A 25 -8.40 2.62 -9.18
N LEU A 26 -7.85 3.78 -9.53
CA LEU A 26 -8.04 4.38 -10.85
C LEU A 26 -7.41 3.55 -11.98
N ARG A 27 -6.22 2.98 -11.75
CA ARG A 27 -5.47 2.23 -12.78
C ARG A 27 -5.91 0.78 -12.92
N LEU A 28 -6.25 0.11 -11.81
CA LEU A 28 -6.56 -1.32 -11.77
C LEU A 28 -8.07 -1.62 -11.69
N GLY A 29 -8.87 -0.69 -11.16
CA GLY A 29 -10.33 -0.86 -11.04
C GLY A 29 -10.69 -2.17 -10.34
N ASP A 30 -11.55 -2.96 -10.99
CA ASP A 30 -12.02 -4.25 -10.46
C ASP A 30 -10.93 -5.32 -10.35
N GLU A 31 -9.74 -5.11 -10.93
CA GLU A 31 -8.60 -6.03 -10.79
C GLU A 31 -7.89 -5.88 -9.43
N LEU A 32 -8.07 -4.76 -8.73
CA LEU A 32 -7.54 -4.57 -7.38
C LEU A 32 -8.44 -5.29 -6.37
N ASP A 33 -7.88 -6.25 -5.65
CA ASP A 33 -8.60 -6.99 -4.60
C ASP A 33 -8.42 -6.32 -3.24
N ALA A 34 -7.18 -5.99 -2.87
CA ALA A 34 -6.89 -5.30 -1.62
C ALA A 34 -5.52 -4.60 -1.61
N VAL A 35 -5.38 -3.64 -0.70
CA VAL A 35 -4.10 -2.99 -0.36
C VAL A 35 -3.89 -3.06 1.14
N TRP A 36 -2.81 -3.69 1.59
CA TRP A 36 -2.53 -3.93 3.00
C TRP A 36 -1.25 -3.22 3.43
N LEU A 37 -1.33 -2.42 4.50
CA LEU A 37 -0.15 -1.90 5.19
C LEU A 37 0.46 -3.03 6.04
N PHE A 38 1.76 -3.26 5.89
CA PHE A 38 2.51 -4.19 6.73
C PHE A 38 3.79 -3.53 7.26
N GLY A 39 4.70 -4.33 7.82
CA GLY A 39 5.98 -3.82 8.31
C GLY A 39 5.88 -3.09 9.66
N SER A 40 6.91 -2.30 9.96
CA SER A 40 7.07 -1.63 11.26
C SER A 40 5.95 -0.63 11.53
N ARG A 41 5.49 0.09 10.49
CA ARG A 41 4.40 1.08 10.58
C ARG A 41 3.07 0.44 10.94
N ALA A 42 2.75 -0.71 10.35
CA ALA A 42 1.53 -1.45 10.68
C ALA A 42 1.52 -1.99 12.11
N ARG A 43 2.70 -2.31 12.67
CA ARG A 43 2.84 -2.85 14.03
C ARG A 43 2.89 -1.78 15.12
N GLY A 44 2.83 -0.50 14.74
CA GLY A 44 2.92 0.61 15.70
C GLY A 44 4.31 0.73 16.34
N GLU A 45 5.36 0.24 15.66
CA GLU A 45 6.72 0.34 16.17
C GLU A 45 7.18 1.81 16.23
N ARG A 46 8.21 2.05 17.05
CA ARG A 46 8.80 3.38 17.18
C ARG A 46 9.31 3.86 15.82
N VAL A 47 8.77 4.96 15.35
CA VAL A 47 9.20 5.61 14.11
C VAL A 47 10.65 6.05 14.24
N THR A 48 11.48 5.61 13.29
CA THR A 48 12.84 6.11 13.09
C THR A 48 12.91 6.84 11.75
N ALA A 49 13.91 7.72 11.57
CA ALA A 49 14.07 8.47 10.32
C ALA A 49 14.31 7.59 9.08
N LEU A 50 14.61 6.30 9.27
CA LEU A 50 14.87 5.32 8.22
C LEU A 50 13.71 4.31 8.08
N SER A 51 12.58 4.54 8.73
CA SER A 51 11.45 3.61 8.68
C SER A 51 10.69 3.80 7.36
N ASP A 52 10.70 2.81 6.50
CA ASP A 52 9.92 2.82 5.26
C ASP A 52 8.43 2.52 5.53
N VAL A 53 7.60 2.71 4.50
CA VAL A 53 6.17 2.34 4.49
C VAL A 53 6.00 1.14 3.57
N ASP A 54 5.71 -0.02 4.16
CA ASP A 54 5.58 -1.28 3.42
C ASP A 54 4.11 -1.58 3.07
N VAL A 55 3.82 -1.79 1.79
CA VAL A 55 2.46 -2.03 1.29
C VAL A 55 2.43 -3.28 0.42
N LEU A 56 1.46 -4.16 0.67
CA LEU A 56 1.18 -5.34 -0.14
C LEU A 56 -0.07 -5.06 -0.98
N VAL A 57 0.07 -5.16 -2.30
CA VAL A 57 -1.03 -5.00 -3.26
C VAL A 57 -1.46 -6.38 -3.72
N ILE A 58 -2.74 -6.70 -3.55
CA ILE A 58 -3.36 -7.95 -3.98
C ILE A 58 -4.23 -7.64 -5.19
N ALA A 59 -3.99 -8.33 -6.31
CA ALA A 59 -4.77 -8.19 -7.53
C ALA A 59 -5.28 -9.57 -7.99
N LYS A 60 -6.39 -9.57 -8.72
CA LYS A 60 -7.06 -10.79 -9.20
C LYS A 60 -6.25 -11.51 -10.28
N ASP A 61 -5.59 -10.75 -11.15
CA ASP A 61 -4.72 -11.29 -12.21
C ASP A 61 -3.26 -11.42 -11.74
N ALA A 62 -2.90 -12.62 -11.31
CA ALA A 62 -1.54 -12.99 -10.91
C ALA A 62 -0.64 -13.42 -12.09
N THR A 63 -1.05 -13.22 -13.34
CA THR A 63 -0.18 -13.49 -14.48
C THR A 63 1.02 -12.52 -14.49
N TRP A 64 2.11 -12.93 -15.13
CA TRP A 64 3.28 -12.06 -15.30
C TRP A 64 2.91 -10.72 -15.94
N SER A 65 2.02 -10.74 -16.95
CA SER A 65 1.44 -9.55 -17.58
C SER A 65 0.62 -8.69 -16.61
N GLY A 66 -0.14 -9.30 -15.70
CA GLY A 66 -0.82 -8.61 -14.59
C GLY A 66 0.16 -7.91 -13.65
N SER A 67 1.23 -8.61 -13.24
CA SER A 67 2.27 -8.04 -12.37
C SER A 67 3.02 -6.86 -13.01
N THR A 68 3.27 -6.90 -14.32
CA THR A 68 3.88 -5.80 -15.07
C THR A 68 2.97 -4.58 -15.09
N ARG A 69 1.65 -4.75 -15.28
CA ARG A 69 0.70 -3.63 -15.24
C ARG A 69 0.64 -2.96 -13.86
N ILE A 70 0.75 -3.75 -12.79
CA ILE A 70 0.86 -3.19 -11.43
C ILE A 70 2.18 -2.43 -11.30
N HIS A 71 3.29 -2.99 -11.77
CA HIS A 71 4.58 -2.30 -11.74
C HIS A 71 4.55 -0.97 -12.53
N GLU A 72 3.98 -0.97 -13.73
CA GLU A 72 3.76 0.25 -14.53
C GLU A 72 2.75 1.21 -13.86
N ALA A 73 1.79 0.71 -13.09
CA ALA A 73 0.90 1.54 -12.29
C ALA A 73 1.62 2.30 -11.16
N LEU A 74 2.79 1.81 -10.74
CA LEU A 74 3.59 2.31 -9.63
C LEU A 74 4.75 3.23 -10.07
N HIS A 75 5.00 3.33 -11.38
CA HIS A 75 5.99 4.22 -12.00
C HIS A 75 5.33 5.29 -12.90
#